data_AF-A0A914J214-F1
#
_entry.id   AF-A0A914J214-F1
#
_cell.length_a   1.000
_cell.length_b   1.000
_cell.length_c   1.000
_cell.angle_alpha   90.00
_cell.angle_beta   90.00
_cell.angle_gamma   90.00
#
_symmetry.space_group_name_H-M   'P 1'
#
loop_
_entity.id
_entity.type
_entity.pdbx_description
1 polymer ?
#
loop_
_entity_poly.entity_id
_entity_poly.type
_entity_poly.pdbx_seq_one_letter_code
_entity_poly.pdbx_strand_id
1 'polypeptide(L)'
;MNDSIFSFFISRTSDDEILFDTAFGGLLFSDQYIQLSAMLSTNQIFGFGEHIRKTLMHDLSEYKTWGMNARDAGTDAISDIPYNYYGVHPFYLALNPVNQKAHGVFILNSNAQEVTLGPGPHLIYRTIGGQLELFFFPGPTPEAVIQQYQQVIGRPYLPPYWGLGYQLCRWGYNGTEEILGIVNEILKAGIPQDGQCADIDYMEGAKTFTYNKLPEWKNLPNLIDDLRENYGIHFILVRFFF
;
A
#
# COMPACT_ATOMS: atom_id res chain seq x y z
N MET A 1 -3.31 31.57 29.12
CA MET A 1 -2.82 30.46 28.27
C MET A 1 -1.42 30.85 27.84
N ASN A 2 -0.46 29.95 27.92
CA ASN A 2 0.94 30.27 27.66
C ASN A 2 1.14 30.35 26.13
N ASP A 3 1.25 31.55 25.57
CA ASP A 3 1.42 31.85 24.13
C ASP A 3 2.76 31.35 23.53
N SER A 4 3.45 30.40 24.17
CA SER A 4 4.84 30.08 23.85
C SER A 4 5.05 28.83 23.01
N ILE A 5 4.00 28.05 22.70
CA ILE A 5 4.11 26.82 21.91
C ILE A 5 3.05 26.81 20.81
N PHE A 6 3.49 26.71 19.56
CA PHE A 6 2.58 26.58 18.42
C PHE A 6 1.79 25.28 18.49
N SER A 7 0.48 25.40 18.32
CA SER A 7 -0.43 24.28 18.08
C SER A 7 -1.59 24.74 17.20
N PHE A 8 -2.24 23.77 16.57
CA PHE A 8 -3.48 23.94 15.83
C PHE A 8 -4.40 22.74 16.04
N PHE A 9 -5.68 22.94 15.78
CA PHE A 9 -6.66 21.87 15.69
C PHE A 9 -7.49 22.01 14.42
N ILE A 10 -8.06 20.91 13.96
CA ILE A 10 -9.01 20.86 12.84
C ILE A 10 -10.35 20.37 13.38
N SER A 11 -11.39 21.19 13.21
CA SER A 11 -12.76 20.82 13.59
C SER A 11 -13.67 20.69 12.37
N ARG A 12 -14.64 19.78 12.46
CA ARG A 12 -15.69 19.62 11.47
C ARG A 12 -16.80 20.62 11.76
N THR A 13 -17.02 21.58 10.86
CA THR A 13 -18.00 22.66 11.06
C THR A 13 -19.45 22.20 11.22
N SER A 14 -19.80 20.99 10.79
CA SER A 14 -21.18 20.49 10.85
C SER A 14 -21.63 20.03 12.24
N ASP A 15 -20.70 19.70 13.13
CA ASP A 15 -20.98 19.13 14.46
C ASP A 15 -19.91 19.46 15.50
N ASP A 16 -19.00 20.38 15.17
CA ASP A 16 -17.89 20.86 16.01
C ASP A 16 -16.95 19.75 16.53
N GLU A 17 -16.97 18.55 15.91
CA GLU A 17 -16.07 17.47 16.26
C GLU A 17 -14.62 17.88 15.95
N ILE A 18 -13.74 17.86 16.95
CA ILE A 18 -12.30 18.07 16.79
C ILE A 18 -11.69 16.79 16.23
N LEU A 19 -11.27 16.83 14.96
CA LEU A 19 -10.75 15.67 14.23
C LEU A 19 -9.28 15.39 14.55
N PHE A 20 -8.51 16.47 14.74
CA PHE A 20 -7.06 16.43 14.92
C PHE A 20 -6.62 17.62 15.77
N ASP A 21 -5.99 17.38 16.92
CA ASP A 21 -5.55 18.44 17.84
C ASP A 21 -4.10 18.25 18.30
N THR A 22 -3.24 19.20 17.97
CA THR A 22 -1.79 19.13 18.21
C THR A 22 -1.34 19.74 19.54
N ALA A 23 -2.28 20.26 20.36
CA ALA A 23 -1.96 20.92 21.62
C ALA A 23 -1.28 20.00 22.66
N PHE A 24 -1.46 18.68 22.56
CA PHE A 24 -0.97 17.70 23.54
C PHE A 24 0.54 17.42 23.47
N GLY A 25 1.21 17.65 22.33
CA GLY A 25 2.64 17.27 22.18
C GLY A 25 3.52 18.22 21.40
N GLY A 26 2.98 19.31 20.85
CA GLY A 26 3.73 20.35 20.15
C GLY A 26 4.40 19.88 18.86
N LEU A 27 5.22 20.77 18.29
CA LEU A 27 5.99 20.56 17.07
C LEU A 27 7.49 20.61 17.38
N LEU A 28 8.21 19.55 17.04
CA LEU A 28 9.67 19.57 16.95
C LEU A 28 10.06 19.63 15.49
N PHE A 29 10.90 20.60 15.12
CA PHE A 29 11.32 20.78 13.74
C PHE A 29 12.83 21.05 13.69
N SER A 30 13.57 20.09 13.15
CA SER A 30 15.00 20.19 12.88
C SER A 30 15.30 19.51 11.54
N ASP A 31 16.50 19.73 11.01
CA ASP A 31 16.92 19.26 9.68
C ASP A 31 16.68 17.76 9.45
N GLN A 32 16.98 16.93 10.45
CA GLN A 32 16.86 15.46 10.37
C GLN A 32 15.95 14.85 11.44
N TYR A 33 15.08 15.68 12.03
CA TYR A 33 14.09 15.19 12.98
C TYR A 33 12.92 16.16 13.05
N ILE A 34 11.78 15.72 12.52
CA ILE A 34 10.51 16.42 12.58
C ILE A 34 9.53 15.52 13.33
N GLN A 35 8.85 16.07 14.35
CA GLN A 35 7.83 15.36 15.11
C GLN A 35 6.57 16.22 15.25
N LEU A 36 5.42 15.60 15.00
CA LEU A 36 4.10 16.17 15.26
C LEU A 36 3.27 15.16 16.07
N SER A 37 2.70 15.61 17.18
CA SER A 37 1.76 14.80 17.96
C SER A 37 0.35 15.36 17.84
N ALA A 38 -0.66 14.50 17.80
CA ALA A 38 -2.06 14.90 17.79
C ALA A 38 -2.97 13.95 18.56
N MET A 39 -3.96 14.51 19.24
CA MET A 39 -5.13 13.79 19.73
C MET A 39 -6.09 13.52 18.57
N LEU A 40 -6.69 12.34 18.55
CA LEU A 40 -7.64 11.90 17.53
C LEU A 40 -9.06 11.87 18.08
N SER A 41 -10.06 12.07 17.22
CA SER A 41 -11.47 12.10 17.65
C SER A 41 -12.06 10.72 17.99
N THR A 42 -11.39 9.64 17.58
CA THR A 42 -11.87 8.25 17.67
C THR A 42 -10.70 7.28 17.74
N ASN A 43 -10.95 6.09 18.29
CA ASN A 43 -10.01 4.97 18.27
C ASN A 43 -10.18 4.03 17.07
N GLN A 44 -11.21 4.23 16.23
CA GLN A 44 -11.38 3.42 15.01
C GLN A 44 -10.56 4.01 13.87
N ILE A 45 -9.28 3.65 13.84
CA ILE A 45 -8.30 4.10 12.86
C ILE A 45 -7.94 2.97 11.90
N PHE A 46 -7.86 3.27 10.61
CA PHE A 46 -7.55 2.37 9.51
C PHE A 46 -6.50 2.99 8.59
N GLY A 47 -5.66 2.19 7.94
CA GLY A 47 -4.60 2.68 7.05
C GLY A 47 -3.21 2.58 7.69
N PHE A 48 -2.31 3.45 7.27
CA PHE A 48 -0.86 3.29 7.35
C PHE A 48 -0.35 2.01 6.64
N GLY A 49 0.82 2.10 6.04
CA GLY A 49 1.36 0.98 5.29
C GLY A 49 2.72 1.25 4.68
N GLU A 50 3.39 0.24 4.13
CA GLU A 50 2.93 -1.15 4.07
C GLU A 50 3.37 -1.95 5.31
N HIS A 51 2.41 -2.59 5.97
CA HIS A 51 2.60 -3.39 7.19
C HIS A 51 1.71 -4.62 7.15
N ILE A 52 2.19 -5.73 7.70
CA ILE A 52 1.34 -6.89 8.01
C ILE A 52 0.63 -6.62 9.34
N ARG A 53 -0.71 -6.61 9.31
CA ARG A 53 -1.55 -6.37 10.49
C ARG A 53 -2.59 -7.49 10.61
N LYS A 54 -2.78 -7.98 11.84
CA LYS A 54 -3.77 -9.05 12.15
C LYS A 54 -5.21 -8.56 12.02
N THR A 55 -5.42 -7.26 12.18
CA THR A 55 -6.71 -6.59 12.11
C THR A 55 -6.63 -5.40 11.17
N LEU A 56 -7.75 -5.09 10.51
CA LEU A 56 -7.85 -3.91 9.65
C LEU A 56 -7.81 -2.61 10.47
N MET A 57 -8.52 -2.59 11.59
CA MET A 57 -8.52 -1.52 12.58
C MET A 57 -7.26 -1.60 13.44
N HIS A 58 -6.63 -0.46 13.72
CA HIS A 58 -5.53 -0.36 14.66
C HIS A 58 -6.01 -0.56 16.10
N ASP A 59 -5.18 -1.23 16.89
CA ASP A 59 -5.35 -1.29 18.35
C ASP A 59 -4.64 -0.08 18.97
N LEU A 60 -5.41 0.77 19.65
CA LEU A 60 -4.91 1.97 20.34
C LEU A 60 -4.90 1.77 21.87
N SER A 61 -5.15 0.55 22.37
CA SER A 61 -5.06 0.25 23.81
C SER A 61 -3.62 0.20 24.33
N GLU A 62 -2.65 0.02 23.43
CA GLU A 62 -1.23 -0.01 23.71
C GLU A 62 -0.46 0.90 22.74
N TYR A 63 0.76 1.28 23.11
CA TYR A 63 1.63 2.06 22.23
C TYR A 63 2.24 1.16 21.16
N LYS A 64 1.92 1.40 19.88
CA LYS A 64 2.50 0.67 18.75
C LYS A 64 3.05 1.64 17.72
N THR A 65 4.30 1.40 17.31
CA THR A 65 5.02 2.21 16.33
C THR A 65 5.14 1.46 15.01
N TRP A 66 4.80 2.13 13.92
CA TRP A 66 4.81 1.60 12.57
C TRP A 66 5.80 2.39 11.72
N GLY A 67 6.99 1.81 11.51
CA GLY A 67 8.00 2.41 10.64
C GLY A 67 7.61 2.30 9.17
N MET A 68 7.90 3.32 8.37
CA MET A 68 7.58 3.40 6.95
C MET A 68 8.83 3.86 6.19
N ASN A 69 9.44 2.91 5.50
CA ASN A 69 10.54 3.11 4.57
C ASN A 69 10.51 1.93 3.61
N ALA A 70 10.43 2.16 2.30
CA ALA A 70 10.29 1.07 1.33
C ALA A 70 11.45 0.08 1.46
N ARG A 71 11.13 -1.19 1.70
CA ARG A 71 12.09 -2.25 2.00
C ARG A 71 11.60 -3.58 1.45
N ASP A 72 12.48 -4.27 0.73
CA ASP A 72 12.29 -5.69 0.43
C ASP A 72 12.47 -6.53 1.70
N ALA A 73 11.39 -7.19 2.11
CA ALA A 73 11.36 -8.07 3.27
C ALA A 73 10.29 -9.15 3.06
N GLY A 74 10.64 -10.40 3.33
CA GLY A 74 9.66 -11.48 3.36
C GLY A 74 8.56 -11.18 4.40
N THR A 75 7.31 -11.35 4.01
CA THR A 75 6.16 -11.08 4.87
C THR A 75 6.13 -12.05 6.05
N ASP A 76 6.07 -11.52 7.27
CA ASP A 76 5.86 -12.30 8.49
C ASP A 76 4.44 -12.05 9.02
N ALA A 77 3.56 -13.04 8.80
CA ALA A 77 2.19 -13.03 9.31
C ALA A 77 2.05 -13.65 10.71
N ILE A 78 3.14 -14.19 11.26
CA ILE A 78 3.15 -14.91 12.53
C ILE A 78 3.53 -13.97 13.67
N SER A 79 4.66 -13.25 13.52
CA SER A 79 5.08 -12.29 14.53
C SER A 79 4.17 -11.06 14.55
N ASP A 80 4.08 -10.41 15.72
CA ASP A 80 3.36 -9.14 15.84
C ASP A 80 4.31 -7.94 15.70
N ILE A 81 5.45 -8.14 15.02
CA ILE A 81 6.48 -7.11 14.85
C ILE A 81 6.07 -6.17 13.71
N PRO A 82 6.02 -4.85 13.94
CA PRO A 82 5.58 -3.87 12.95
C PRO A 82 6.70 -3.53 11.93
N TYR A 83 7.16 -4.52 11.17
CA TYR A 83 8.15 -4.32 10.10
C TYR A 83 7.60 -3.42 8.98
N ASN A 84 8.46 -2.56 8.43
CA ASN A 84 8.23 -1.88 7.16
C ASN A 84 8.48 -2.83 5.98
N TYR A 85 7.63 -2.72 4.94
CA TYR A 85 7.70 -3.51 3.70
C TYR A 85 7.83 -2.62 2.45
N TYR A 86 7.27 -3.02 1.33
CA TYR A 86 7.58 -2.50 0.00
C TYR A 86 7.04 -1.08 -0.23
N GLY A 87 5.84 -0.79 0.26
CA GLY A 87 5.16 0.50 0.13
C GLY A 87 5.34 1.45 1.32
N VAL A 88 5.12 2.75 1.04
CA VAL A 88 5.01 3.82 2.05
C VAL A 88 3.67 4.53 1.84
N HIS A 89 2.76 4.36 2.80
CA HIS A 89 1.38 4.83 2.73
C HIS A 89 1.02 5.63 3.99
N PRO A 90 1.48 6.89 4.12
CA PRO A 90 1.26 7.73 5.30
C PRO A 90 -0.14 8.39 5.30
N PHE A 91 -1.18 7.56 5.13
CA PHE A 91 -2.59 7.95 5.15
C PHE A 91 -3.36 7.11 6.15
N TYR A 92 -4.25 7.74 6.92
CA TYR A 92 -5.25 7.02 7.71
C TYR A 92 -6.66 7.53 7.45
N LEU A 93 -7.62 6.63 7.67
CA LEU A 93 -9.04 6.89 7.76
C LEU A 93 -9.49 6.64 9.19
N ALA A 94 -10.31 7.54 9.72
CA ALA A 94 -10.87 7.47 11.06
C ALA A 94 -12.40 7.47 10.96
N LEU A 95 -13.07 6.58 11.69
CA LEU A 95 -14.53 6.50 11.77
C LEU A 95 -14.99 6.76 13.21
N ASN A 96 -15.83 7.77 13.42
CA ASN A 96 -16.40 8.00 14.73
C ASN A 96 -17.69 7.17 14.90
N PRO A 97 -17.75 6.21 15.84
CA PRO A 97 -18.92 5.34 16.00
C PRO A 97 -20.14 6.05 16.58
N VAL A 98 -19.97 7.24 17.19
CA VAL A 98 -21.07 7.97 17.81
C VAL A 98 -21.88 8.74 16.77
N ASN A 99 -21.22 9.54 15.93
CA ASN A 99 -21.89 10.33 14.89
C ASN A 99 -21.89 9.64 13.50
N GLN A 100 -21.23 8.48 13.37
CA GLN A 100 -21.09 7.70 12.13
C GLN A 100 -20.42 8.48 10.99
N LYS A 101 -19.61 9.50 11.31
CA LYS A 101 -18.86 10.27 10.34
C LYS A 101 -17.40 9.84 10.32
N ALA A 102 -16.83 9.84 9.12
CA ALA A 102 -15.44 9.55 8.87
C ALA A 102 -14.66 10.82 8.54
N HIS A 103 -13.36 10.77 8.76
CA HIS A 103 -12.39 11.70 8.20
C HIS A 103 -11.12 10.94 7.83
N GLY A 104 -10.19 11.60 7.14
CA GLY A 104 -8.87 11.04 6.88
C GLY A 104 -7.80 12.11 6.93
N VAL A 105 -6.56 11.68 7.16
CA VAL A 105 -5.38 12.55 7.10
C VAL A 105 -4.30 11.86 6.30
N PHE A 106 -3.69 12.60 5.39
CA PHE A 106 -2.53 12.18 4.62
C PHE A 106 -1.35 13.10 4.94
N ILE A 107 -0.19 12.50 5.20
CA ILE A 107 1.05 13.21 5.49
C ILE A 107 1.97 13.03 4.27
N LEU A 108 2.12 14.06 3.44
CA LEU A 108 2.94 14.00 2.24
C LEU A 108 4.42 14.18 2.61
N ASN A 109 5.11 13.06 2.84
CA ASN A 109 6.55 13.00 3.06
C ASN A 109 7.07 11.64 2.59
N SER A 110 8.28 11.61 2.01
CA SER A 110 8.92 10.40 1.47
C SER A 110 10.21 9.99 2.19
N ASN A 111 10.66 10.74 3.19
CA ASN A 111 11.78 10.33 4.04
C ASN A 111 11.36 9.14 4.89
N ALA A 112 12.34 8.43 5.46
CA ALA A 112 12.03 7.41 6.46
C ALA A 112 11.25 8.06 7.60
N GLN A 113 10.12 7.45 7.93
CA GLN A 113 9.13 8.03 8.81
C GLN A 113 8.48 6.94 9.64
N GLU A 114 7.82 7.30 10.72
CA GLU A 114 7.10 6.37 11.57
C GLU A 114 5.89 7.05 12.18
N VAL A 115 4.89 6.23 12.50
CA VAL A 115 3.73 6.67 13.27
C VAL A 115 3.59 5.81 14.51
N THR A 116 3.50 6.46 15.67
CA THR A 116 3.13 5.81 16.93
C THR A 116 1.67 6.10 17.22
N LEU A 117 0.88 5.05 17.43
CA LEU A 117 -0.50 5.14 17.90
C LEU A 117 -0.56 4.67 19.35
N GLY A 118 -1.48 5.22 20.15
CA GLY A 118 -1.66 4.78 21.53
C GLY A 118 -2.91 5.34 22.23
N PRO A 119 -3.06 5.06 23.54
CA PRO A 119 -4.26 5.39 24.32
C PRO A 119 -4.55 6.89 24.38
N GLY A 120 -5.80 7.26 24.65
CA GLY A 120 -6.21 8.67 24.67
C GLY A 120 -6.89 9.17 23.39
N PRO A 121 -7.23 8.27 22.46
CA PRO A 121 -6.42 7.96 21.27
C PRO A 121 -5.53 9.11 20.77
N HIS A 122 -4.26 8.82 20.51
CA HIS A 122 -3.33 9.80 19.94
C HIS A 122 -2.45 9.20 18.84
N LEU A 123 -1.82 10.10 18.10
CA LEU A 123 -0.87 9.85 17.03
C LEU A 123 0.39 10.68 17.27
N ILE A 124 1.55 10.06 17.11
CA ILE A 124 2.86 10.75 17.04
C ILE A 124 3.48 10.39 15.70
N TYR A 125 3.59 11.38 14.82
CA TYR A 125 4.31 11.27 13.57
C TYR A 125 5.75 11.72 13.75
N ARG A 126 6.71 10.93 13.26
CA ARG A 126 8.13 11.26 13.25
C ARG A 126 8.73 10.99 11.87
N THR A 127 9.60 11.87 11.40
CA THR A 127 10.36 11.66 10.17
C THR A 127 11.77 12.24 10.27
N ILE A 128 12.69 11.67 9.51
CA ILE A 128 14.11 12.05 9.51
C ILE A 128 14.46 13.15 8.49
N GLY A 129 13.47 13.84 7.92
CA GLY A 129 13.70 14.95 7.01
C GLY A 129 12.47 15.37 6.23
N GLY A 130 12.68 16.27 5.26
CA GLY A 130 11.63 16.78 4.38
C GLY A 130 10.81 17.89 5.02
N GLN A 131 9.51 17.92 4.71
CA GLN A 131 8.57 18.93 5.20
C GLN A 131 7.36 18.25 5.82
N LEU A 132 6.62 18.99 6.65
CA LEU A 132 5.35 18.56 7.21
C LEU A 132 4.20 19.11 6.37
N GLU A 133 3.76 18.33 5.39
CA GLU A 133 2.62 18.66 4.53
C GLU A 133 1.44 17.74 4.85
N LEU A 134 0.34 18.32 5.32
CA LEU A 134 -0.82 17.60 5.86
C LEU A 134 -2.06 17.92 5.02
N PHE A 135 -2.75 16.88 4.57
CA PHE A 135 -4.05 16.97 3.91
C PHE A 135 -5.13 16.39 4.82
N PHE A 136 -6.24 17.10 4.96
CA PHE A 136 -7.39 16.70 5.77
C PHE A 136 -8.60 16.44 4.87
N PHE A 137 -9.22 15.27 5.03
CA PHE A 137 -10.35 14.82 4.23
C PHE A 137 -11.57 14.65 5.14
N PRO A 138 -12.53 15.61 5.15
CA PRO A 138 -13.60 15.62 6.14
C PRO A 138 -14.71 14.59 5.89
N GLY A 139 -14.72 13.81 4.80
CA GLY A 139 -15.77 12.81 4.57
C GLY A 139 -17.10 13.41 4.07
N PRO A 140 -18.29 12.95 4.54
CA PRO A 140 -18.53 12.37 5.86
C PRO A 140 -18.58 10.84 5.94
N THR A 141 -18.65 10.09 4.84
CA THR A 141 -18.59 8.61 4.87
C THR A 141 -17.17 8.12 4.61
N PRO A 142 -16.80 6.89 5.00
CA PRO A 142 -15.50 6.31 4.65
C PRO A 142 -15.19 6.39 3.14
N GLU A 143 -16.19 6.12 2.29
CA GLU A 143 -16.05 6.20 0.84
C GLU A 143 -15.78 7.63 0.36
N ALA A 144 -16.48 8.62 0.94
CA ALA A 144 -16.26 10.02 0.61
C ALA A 144 -14.83 10.47 0.98
N VAL A 145 -14.30 9.99 2.12
CA VAL A 145 -12.90 10.24 2.52
C VAL A 145 -11.94 9.68 1.47
N ILE A 146 -12.13 8.43 1.03
CA ILE A 146 -11.28 7.80 0.01
C ILE A 146 -11.40 8.54 -1.34
N GLN A 147 -12.59 8.98 -1.73
CA GLN A 147 -12.78 9.76 -2.95
C GLN A 147 -12.05 11.11 -2.90
N GLN A 148 -12.09 11.82 -1.76
CA GLN A 148 -11.36 13.07 -1.55
C GLN A 148 -9.85 12.85 -1.57
N TYR A 149 -9.36 11.78 -0.91
CA TYR A 149 -7.96 11.39 -0.95
C TYR A 149 -7.47 11.13 -2.37
N GLN A 150 -8.22 10.37 -3.17
CA GLN A 150 -7.91 10.08 -4.58
C GLN A 150 -7.99 11.31 -5.49
N GLN A 151 -8.69 12.37 -5.11
CA GLN A 151 -8.64 13.64 -5.84
C GLN A 151 -7.30 14.36 -5.67
N VAL A 152 -6.60 14.11 -4.55
CA VAL A 152 -5.27 14.68 -4.27
C VAL A 152 -4.17 13.82 -4.86
N ILE A 153 -4.16 12.52 -4.57
CA ILE A 153 -3.04 11.63 -4.97
C ILE A 153 -3.18 11.04 -6.38
N GLY A 154 -4.29 11.31 -7.06
CA GLY A 154 -4.64 10.69 -8.34
C GLY A 154 -5.54 9.47 -8.15
N ARG A 155 -6.49 9.31 -9.08
CA ARG A 155 -7.39 8.17 -9.10
C ARG A 155 -6.67 6.93 -9.63
N PRO A 156 -7.04 5.72 -9.18
CA PRO A 156 -6.51 4.50 -9.76
C PRO A 156 -6.80 4.47 -11.27
N TYR A 157 -5.85 3.94 -12.03
CA TYR A 157 -6.06 3.69 -13.46
C TYR A 157 -7.16 2.64 -13.64
N LEU A 158 -7.90 2.73 -14.75
CA LEU A 158 -8.84 1.67 -15.13
C LEU A 158 -8.04 0.50 -15.71
N PRO A 159 -7.99 -0.67 -15.07
CA PRO A 159 -7.27 -1.81 -15.62
C PRO A 159 -7.92 -2.31 -16.92
N PRO A 160 -7.15 -2.92 -17.84
CA PRO A 160 -7.74 -3.59 -18.98
C PRO A 160 -8.64 -4.73 -18.49
N TYR A 161 -9.73 -5.01 -19.20
CA TYR A 161 -10.74 -5.97 -18.74
C TYR A 161 -10.17 -7.36 -18.44
N TRP A 162 -9.25 -7.86 -19.27
CA TRP A 162 -8.56 -9.14 -19.04
C TRP A 162 -7.74 -9.17 -17.75
N GLY A 163 -7.27 -8.01 -17.26
CA GLY A 163 -6.51 -7.89 -16.02
C GLY A 163 -7.33 -8.20 -14.76
N LEU A 164 -8.66 -8.25 -14.88
CA LEU A 164 -9.57 -8.69 -13.81
C LEU A 164 -9.76 -10.21 -13.75
N GLY A 165 -9.28 -10.94 -14.76
CA GLY A 165 -9.36 -12.38 -14.85
C GLY A 165 -8.30 -13.09 -14.01
N TYR A 166 -8.39 -14.42 -13.95
CA TYR A 166 -7.44 -15.23 -13.19
C TYR A 166 -6.06 -15.23 -13.88
N GLN A 167 -5.01 -15.03 -13.08
CA GLN A 167 -3.63 -14.98 -13.55
C GLN A 167 -2.81 -16.04 -12.79
N LEU A 168 -2.01 -16.81 -13.53
CA LEU A 168 -1.07 -17.74 -12.95
C LEU A 168 0.36 -17.22 -13.11
N CYS A 169 1.11 -17.16 -12.01
CA CYS A 169 2.55 -16.88 -12.02
C CYS A 169 3.29 -17.84 -11.08
N ARG A 170 4.55 -18.08 -11.40
CA ARG A 170 5.48 -18.84 -10.56
C ARG A 170 6.90 -18.39 -10.84
N TRP A 171 7.70 -18.31 -9.77
CA TRP A 171 9.16 -18.29 -9.86
C TRP A 171 9.71 -19.72 -10.00
N GLY A 172 10.54 -19.95 -11.01
CA GLY A 172 11.23 -21.21 -11.26
C GLY A 172 10.56 -22.10 -12.30
N TYR A 173 9.94 -21.54 -13.34
CA TYR A 173 9.55 -22.34 -14.51
C TYR A 173 10.81 -22.87 -15.22
N ASN A 174 10.78 -24.10 -15.71
CA ASN A 174 11.91 -24.73 -16.41
C ASN A 174 11.88 -24.52 -17.94
N GLY A 175 10.88 -23.80 -18.46
CA GLY A 175 10.80 -23.49 -19.88
C GLY A 175 9.37 -23.38 -20.41
N THR A 176 9.29 -23.17 -21.71
CA THR A 176 8.02 -22.92 -22.43
C THR A 176 7.12 -24.14 -22.50
N GLU A 177 7.67 -25.35 -22.55
CA GLU A 177 6.90 -26.60 -22.52
C GLU A 177 6.21 -26.82 -21.17
N GLU A 178 6.87 -26.50 -20.06
CA GLU A 178 6.27 -26.59 -18.72
C GLU A 178 5.09 -25.60 -18.60
N ILE A 179 5.28 -24.35 -19.05
CA ILE A 179 4.23 -23.33 -19.04
C ILE A 179 3.02 -23.81 -19.86
N LEU A 180 3.24 -24.26 -21.09
CA LEU A 180 2.16 -24.76 -21.95
C LEU A 180 1.45 -25.98 -21.37
N GLY A 181 2.21 -26.90 -20.76
CA GLY A 181 1.65 -28.06 -20.07
C GLY A 181 0.71 -27.65 -18.94
N ILE A 182 1.13 -26.71 -18.10
CA ILE A 182 0.32 -26.21 -16.98
C ILE A 182 -0.94 -25.50 -17.48
N VAL A 183 -0.81 -24.62 -18.48
CA VAL A 183 -1.98 -23.94 -19.08
C VAL A 183 -2.98 -24.97 -19.61
N ASN A 184 -2.50 -25.99 -20.33
CA ASN A 184 -3.37 -27.05 -20.85
C ASN A 184 -4.10 -27.81 -19.74
N GLU A 185 -3.44 -28.11 -18.62
CA GLU A 185 -4.10 -28.78 -17.49
C GLU A 185 -5.16 -27.89 -16.82
N ILE A 186 -4.90 -26.58 -16.69
CA ILE A 186 -5.88 -25.60 -16.17
C ILE A 186 -7.11 -25.52 -17.07
N LEU A 187 -6.90 -25.42 -18.39
CA LEU A 187 -7.98 -25.37 -19.37
C LEU A 187 -8.78 -26.67 -19.40
N LYS A 188 -8.12 -27.83 -19.34
CA LYS A 188 -8.80 -29.15 -19.22
C LYS A 188 -9.61 -29.26 -17.94
N ALA A 189 -9.16 -28.66 -16.85
CA ALA A 189 -9.89 -28.61 -15.59
C ALA A 189 -11.10 -27.63 -15.62
N GLY A 190 -11.29 -26.89 -16.72
CA GLY A 190 -12.38 -25.92 -16.87
C GLY A 190 -12.19 -24.65 -16.03
N ILE A 191 -10.96 -24.36 -15.59
CA ILE A 191 -10.63 -23.16 -14.83
C ILE A 191 -10.40 -22.02 -15.83
N PRO A 192 -11.15 -20.89 -15.75
CA PRO A 192 -10.87 -19.72 -16.57
C PRO A 192 -9.49 -19.15 -16.23
N GLN A 193 -8.67 -18.86 -17.25
CA GLN A 193 -7.40 -18.19 -17.12
C GLN A 193 -7.32 -17.09 -18.18
N ASP A 194 -6.99 -15.87 -17.75
CA ASP A 194 -6.86 -14.70 -18.65
C ASP A 194 -5.40 -14.23 -18.75
N GLY A 195 -4.56 -14.57 -17.76
CA GLY A 195 -3.16 -14.18 -17.72
C GLY A 195 -2.22 -15.34 -17.40
N GLN A 196 -1.11 -15.43 -18.14
CA GLN A 196 0.04 -16.26 -17.81
C GLN A 196 1.25 -15.36 -17.57
N CYS A 197 1.93 -15.57 -16.45
CA CYS A 197 3.09 -14.80 -16.06
C CYS A 197 4.36 -15.65 -16.14
N ALA A 198 5.47 -15.03 -16.55
CA ALA A 198 6.80 -15.62 -16.41
C ALA A 198 7.68 -14.70 -15.56
N ASP A 199 8.24 -15.28 -14.50
CA ASP A 199 9.23 -14.64 -13.64
C ASP A 199 10.63 -14.62 -14.30
N ILE A 200 11.66 -14.17 -13.59
CA ILE A 200 13.01 -13.91 -14.12
C ILE A 200 13.68 -15.06 -14.89
N ASP A 201 13.18 -16.29 -14.76
CA ASP A 201 13.71 -17.47 -15.45
C ASP A 201 13.63 -17.37 -16.98
N TYR A 202 12.67 -16.59 -17.50
CA TYR A 202 12.58 -16.32 -18.94
C TYR A 202 13.74 -15.46 -19.45
N MET A 203 14.45 -14.72 -18.58
CA MET A 203 15.50 -13.77 -18.95
C MET A 203 16.85 -14.47 -19.15
N GLU A 204 17.72 -13.88 -19.97
CA GLU A 204 19.13 -14.33 -20.06
C GLU A 204 19.91 -13.88 -18.83
N GLY A 205 20.08 -14.77 -17.85
CA GLY A 205 20.84 -14.48 -16.63
C GLY A 205 20.27 -13.31 -15.82
N ALA A 206 18.94 -13.25 -15.70
CA ALA A 206 18.19 -12.18 -15.01
C ALA A 206 18.42 -10.75 -15.57
N LYS A 207 18.90 -10.63 -16.82
CA LYS A 207 19.06 -9.34 -17.48
C LYS A 207 17.73 -8.85 -18.05
N THR A 208 17.31 -7.67 -17.64
CA THR A 208 16.12 -7.01 -18.19
C THR A 208 16.21 -6.83 -19.72
N PHE A 209 15.09 -6.95 -20.43
CA PHE A 209 14.99 -6.85 -21.89
C PHE A 209 15.70 -7.94 -22.69
N THR A 210 16.00 -9.06 -22.05
CA THR A 210 16.51 -10.26 -22.72
C THR A 210 15.51 -11.39 -22.54
N TYR A 211 15.60 -12.41 -23.38
CA TYR A 211 14.99 -13.70 -23.10
C TYR A 211 16.02 -14.80 -23.35
N ASN A 212 15.93 -15.84 -22.54
CA ASN A 212 16.84 -16.94 -22.45
C ASN A 212 16.92 -17.70 -23.79
N LYS A 213 18.14 -17.91 -24.28
CA LYS A 213 18.40 -18.56 -25.58
C LYS A 213 18.60 -20.07 -25.47
N LEU A 214 18.54 -20.62 -24.26
CA LEU A 214 18.57 -22.06 -24.04
C LEU A 214 17.37 -22.74 -24.73
N PRO A 215 17.51 -24.01 -25.16
CA PRO A 215 16.50 -24.72 -25.93
C PRO A 215 15.08 -24.65 -25.34
N GLU A 216 14.95 -24.77 -24.03
CA GLU A 216 13.70 -24.76 -23.27
C GLU A 216 12.94 -23.42 -23.33
N TRP A 217 13.64 -22.31 -23.58
CA TRP A 217 13.07 -20.95 -23.64
C TRP A 217 13.00 -20.37 -25.05
N LYS A 218 13.67 -21.02 -26.02
CA LYS A 218 13.77 -20.53 -27.40
C LYS A 218 12.40 -20.30 -28.06
N ASN A 219 11.39 -21.08 -27.67
CA ASN A 219 10.04 -21.03 -28.24
C ASN A 219 9.12 -20.01 -27.55
N LEU A 220 9.63 -19.16 -26.65
CA LEU A 220 8.81 -18.23 -25.88
C LEU A 220 7.97 -17.28 -26.76
N PRO A 221 8.49 -16.69 -27.86
CA PRO A 221 7.67 -15.84 -28.72
C PRO A 221 6.46 -16.58 -29.29
N ASN A 222 6.66 -17.79 -29.81
CA ASN A 222 5.57 -18.58 -30.39
C ASN A 222 4.56 -19.02 -29.33
N LEU A 223 5.01 -19.34 -28.11
CA LEU A 223 4.11 -19.66 -27.01
C LEU A 223 3.20 -18.46 -26.66
N ILE A 224 3.77 -17.25 -26.62
CA ILE A 224 3.00 -16.02 -26.33
C ILE A 224 1.92 -15.82 -27.40
N ASP A 225 2.28 -15.99 -28.68
CA ASP A 225 1.34 -15.84 -29.79
C ASP A 225 0.24 -16.93 -29.75
N ASP A 226 0.63 -18.20 -29.51
CA ASP A 226 -0.31 -19.33 -29.40
C ASP A 226 -1.33 -19.14 -28.26
N LEU A 227 -0.86 -18.76 -27.07
CA LEU A 227 -1.73 -18.48 -25.92
C LEU A 227 -2.73 -17.37 -26.21
N ARG A 228 -2.29 -16.32 -26.90
CA ARG A 228 -3.14 -15.19 -27.26
C ARG A 228 -4.17 -15.55 -28.34
N GLU A 229 -3.74 -16.21 -29.41
CA GLU A 229 -4.56 -16.47 -30.59
C GLU A 229 -5.54 -17.62 -30.39
N ASN A 230 -5.10 -18.71 -29.75
CA ASN A 230 -5.91 -19.92 -29.63
C ASN A 230 -6.71 -20.00 -28.32
N TYR A 231 -6.25 -19.29 -27.27
CA TYR A 231 -6.85 -19.39 -25.94
C TYR A 231 -7.30 -18.04 -25.36
N GLY A 232 -6.96 -16.91 -26.00
CA GLY A 232 -7.29 -15.57 -25.49
C GLY A 232 -6.51 -15.17 -24.23
N ILE A 233 -5.45 -15.90 -23.89
CA ILE A 233 -4.64 -15.69 -22.68
C ILE A 233 -3.58 -14.63 -22.95
N HIS A 234 -3.48 -13.65 -22.07
CA HIS A 234 -2.47 -12.59 -22.12
C HIS A 234 -1.19 -13.03 -21.41
N PHE A 235 -0.02 -12.62 -21.92
CA PHE A 235 1.26 -12.95 -21.31
C PHE A 235 1.87 -11.76 -20.57
N ILE A 236 2.26 -11.97 -19.32
CA ILE A 236 2.84 -10.97 -18.42
C ILE A 236 4.30 -11.34 -18.17
N LEU A 237 5.22 -10.43 -18.45
CA LEU A 237 6.65 -10.61 -18.21
C LEU A 237 7.07 -9.78 -17.01
N VAL A 238 7.61 -10.43 -15.97
CA VAL A 238 8.21 -9.71 -14.84
C VAL A 238 9.37 -8.86 -15.34
N ARG A 239 9.52 -7.68 -14.74
CA ARG A 239 10.62 -6.75 -15.02
C ARG A 239 11.11 -6.12 -13.72
N PHE A 240 12.41 -6.20 -13.49
CA PHE A 240 13.09 -5.42 -12.46
C PHE A 240 13.69 -4.15 -13.06
N PHE A 241 13.54 -3.05 -12.32
CA PHE A 241 14.31 -1.82 -12.51
C PHE A 241 15.28 -1.77 -11.34
N PHE A 242 16.55 -2.03 -11.60
CA PHE A 242 17.64 -1.80 -10.65
C PHE A 242 18.20 -0.40 -10.84
#